data_AF-A0A452UA07-F1
#
_entry.id   AF-A0A452UA07-F1
#
_cell.length_a   1.000
_cell.length_b   1.000
_cell.length_c   1.000
_cell.angle_alpha   90.00
_cell.angle_beta   90.00
_cell.angle_gamma   90.00
#
_symmetry.space_group_name_H-M   'P 1'
#
loop_
_entity.id
_entity.type
_entity.pdbx_description
1 polymer ?
#
loop_
_entity_poly.entity_id
_entity_poly.type
_entity_poly.pdbx_seq_one_letter_code
_entity_poly.pdbx_strand_id
1 'polypeptide(L)'
;VNMGDSSMDASATVSETVAEEVSLFSMTDMILFSLIVGVLSYWLLFRKKKDEIPEFTKIQPVTSSVKDSSFVEKMKKTGRNIIVFYGSQTGTAEEFANRLSKDAHRYGMRGMAADPEEYDLGDLGSLPEIENSLAVFCMATYGEGDPTDNAQDFYDWLQETDVDLSGVKYAVFGLGNKTYEHFNAMGKYVDKQLEQLGAQRIFELGMGDDDGNLEEDFITWREQFWPAVCEHFGVEATGEESSIRQYELVVHTDLDPAKVYAGEMGRLKSYENQKPPFDAKNPFLAAVTTNRKLNQGTERHLMHLELDISDSKLRYESGDHVAVYPANDSTLVSQLGEILGADLDVVMSLNNLDEESNKKHPFPCPTSYRTALTYYLDITNPPRTNVLYELAQYASEPSEQEQLRKMASSSGEAPPPSCPRDARNMARDVQNTFYDIVADGGALEHAQAVDYIKKLMTKGRYSLDVWS
;
A
#
# COMPACT_ATOMS: atom_id res chain seq x y z
N VAL A 1 -86.07 -52.08 51.34
CA VAL A 1 -87.40 -52.65 51.05
C VAL A 1 -87.56 -52.67 49.54
N ASN A 2 -87.79 -53.87 48.98
CA ASN A 2 -88.25 -54.24 47.62
C ASN A 2 -89.33 -53.30 47.05
N MET A 3 -89.74 -53.24 45.77
CA MET A 3 -89.62 -53.95 44.47
C MET A 3 -90.26 -52.95 43.45
N GLY A 4 -90.02 -52.90 42.14
CA GLY A 4 -90.36 -53.86 41.08
C GLY A 4 -91.30 -53.23 40.00
N ASP A 5 -90.80 -53.18 38.75
CA ASP A 5 -91.40 -53.25 37.38
C ASP A 5 -92.83 -52.78 36.98
N SER A 6 -92.94 -52.13 35.79
CA SER A 6 -93.71 -52.58 34.59
C SER A 6 -93.79 -51.56 33.41
N SER A 7 -93.27 -51.93 32.22
CA SER A 7 -93.74 -51.82 30.78
C SER A 7 -94.62 -50.65 30.26
N MET A 8 -94.63 -50.15 29.00
CA MET A 8 -94.27 -50.68 27.65
C MET A 8 -94.36 -49.59 26.52
N ASP A 9 -93.54 -49.71 25.45
CA ASP A 9 -93.65 -49.38 23.99
C ASP A 9 -94.06 -47.98 23.45
N ALA A 10 -93.69 -47.50 22.25
CA ALA A 10 -92.65 -47.71 21.22
C ALA A 10 -92.89 -46.67 20.08
N SER A 11 -91.84 -46.26 19.33
CA SER A 11 -91.83 -46.08 17.85
C SER A 11 -90.78 -45.05 17.39
N ALA A 12 -90.03 -45.44 16.35
CA ALA A 12 -88.93 -44.71 15.72
C ALA A 12 -89.34 -44.00 14.42
N THR A 13 -88.64 -42.92 14.05
CA THR A 13 -88.43 -42.52 12.64
C THR A 13 -87.21 -41.58 12.50
N VAL A 14 -86.46 -41.81 11.42
CA VAL A 14 -85.21 -41.15 10.97
C VAL A 14 -85.54 -39.98 10.03
N SER A 15 -84.73 -38.91 10.03
CA SER A 15 -84.54 -37.99 8.88
C SER A 15 -83.22 -37.19 9.00
N GLU A 16 -82.62 -36.94 7.84
CA GLU A 16 -81.24 -36.50 7.52
C GLU A 16 -81.04 -34.98 7.31
N THR A 17 -79.77 -34.54 7.52
CA THR A 17 -78.98 -33.43 6.90
C THR A 17 -79.42 -31.96 6.95
N VAL A 18 -78.53 -31.05 7.40
CA VAL A 18 -77.66 -30.13 6.59
C VAL A 18 -76.55 -29.57 7.50
N ALA A 19 -75.29 -29.57 7.03
CA ALA A 19 -74.14 -28.92 7.67
C ALA A 19 -73.78 -27.63 6.89
N GLU A 20 -73.68 -26.50 7.59
CA GLU A 20 -73.10 -25.25 7.07
C GLU A 20 -71.60 -25.21 7.40
N GLU A 21 -70.74 -25.11 6.38
CA GLU A 21 -69.31 -24.85 6.54
C GLU A 21 -69.07 -23.35 6.79
N VAL A 22 -68.40 -23.02 7.90
CA VAL A 22 -67.98 -21.66 8.25
C VAL A 22 -66.63 -21.39 7.57
N SER A 23 -66.60 -20.43 6.63
CA SER A 23 -65.38 -19.92 6.01
C SER A 23 -64.46 -19.28 7.06
N LEU A 24 -63.23 -19.78 7.16
CA LEU A 24 -62.26 -19.47 8.22
C LEU A 24 -61.44 -18.19 8.02
N PHE A 25 -61.69 -17.40 6.97
CA PHE A 25 -60.93 -16.16 6.71
C PHE A 25 -61.84 -15.00 6.30
N SER A 26 -61.73 -13.87 7.00
CA SER A 26 -62.44 -12.64 6.67
C SER A 26 -61.84 -12.01 5.40
N MET A 27 -62.66 -11.33 4.60
CA MET A 27 -62.21 -10.57 3.42
C MET A 27 -61.08 -9.58 3.72
N THR A 28 -61.04 -9.04 4.94
CA THR A 28 -59.96 -8.16 5.41
C THR A 28 -58.62 -8.89 5.56
N ASP A 29 -58.64 -10.15 5.97
CA ASP A 29 -57.42 -10.94 6.17
C ASP A 29 -56.80 -11.35 4.84
N MET A 30 -57.63 -11.63 3.83
CA MET A 30 -57.16 -11.88 2.46
C MET A 30 -56.51 -10.63 1.83
N ILE A 31 -57.04 -9.44 2.09
CA ILE A 31 -56.45 -8.19 1.59
C ILE A 31 -55.11 -7.94 2.28
N LEU A 32 -55.02 -8.11 3.60
CA LEU A 32 -53.77 -7.95 4.34
C LEU A 32 -52.70 -8.95 3.87
N PHE A 33 -53.08 -10.21 3.64
CA PHE A 33 -52.17 -11.25 3.16
C PHE A 33 -51.66 -10.94 1.75
N SER A 34 -52.52 -10.49 0.84
CA SER A 34 -52.11 -10.11 -0.52
C SER A 34 -51.18 -8.90 -0.54
N LEU A 35 -51.37 -7.95 0.38
CA LEU A 35 -50.50 -6.76 0.50
C LEU A 35 -49.13 -7.12 1.07
N ILE A 36 -49.08 -8.00 2.07
CA ILE A 36 -47.82 -8.53 2.63
C ILE A 36 -47.04 -9.31 1.56
N VAL A 37 -47.73 -10.18 0.81
CA VAL A 37 -47.12 -10.94 -0.30
C VAL A 37 -46.63 -9.99 -1.40
N GLY A 38 -47.37 -8.92 -1.70
CA GLY A 38 -46.97 -7.88 -2.66
C GLY A 38 -45.69 -7.15 -2.24
N VAL A 39 -45.57 -6.78 -0.96
CA VAL A 39 -44.36 -6.12 -0.43
C VAL A 39 -43.17 -7.09 -0.39
N LEU A 40 -43.38 -8.35 -0.01
CA LEU A 40 -42.35 -9.39 0.00
C LEU A 40 -41.84 -9.72 -1.41
N SER A 41 -42.75 -9.80 -2.39
CA SER A 41 -42.39 -10.04 -3.78
C SER A 41 -41.70 -8.84 -4.42
N TYR A 42 -42.13 -7.61 -4.11
CA TYR A 42 -41.42 -6.39 -4.51
C TYR A 42 -40.01 -6.35 -3.90
N TRP A 43 -39.87 -6.64 -2.60
CA TRP A 43 -38.58 -6.67 -1.92
C TRP A 43 -37.64 -7.76 -2.48
N LEU A 44 -38.16 -8.95 -2.81
CA LEU A 44 -37.37 -10.02 -3.41
C LEU A 44 -36.96 -9.72 -4.86
N LEU A 45 -37.81 -9.05 -5.65
CA LEU A 45 -37.52 -8.72 -7.05
C LEU A 45 -36.60 -7.49 -7.20
N PHE A 46 -36.68 -6.53 -6.28
CA PHE A 46 -35.86 -5.29 -6.31
C PHE A 46 -34.68 -5.30 -5.35
N ARG A 47 -34.40 -6.43 -4.67
CA ARG A 47 -33.14 -6.61 -3.94
C ARG A 47 -32.00 -6.61 -4.95
N LYS A 48 -31.30 -5.49 -5.07
CA LYS A 48 -30.02 -5.40 -5.79
C LYS A 48 -29.16 -6.58 -5.33
N LYS A 49 -28.79 -7.46 -6.26
CA LYS A 49 -27.78 -8.49 -6.01
C LYS A 49 -26.51 -7.75 -5.58
N LYS A 50 -25.91 -8.18 -4.46
CA LYS A 50 -24.53 -7.80 -4.15
C LYS A 50 -23.68 -8.30 -5.31
N ASP A 51 -22.82 -7.45 -5.86
CA ASP A 51 -21.82 -7.86 -6.82
C ASP A 51 -20.99 -8.99 -6.19
N GLU A 52 -21.00 -10.16 -6.82
CA GLU A 52 -20.20 -11.29 -6.40
C GLU A 52 -18.74 -10.96 -6.69
N ILE A 53 -17.93 -10.87 -5.63
CA ILE A 53 -16.49 -10.75 -5.73
C ILE A 53 -15.99 -12.05 -6.40
N PRO A 54 -15.21 -11.99 -7.50
CA PRO A 54 -14.72 -13.18 -8.17
C PRO A 54 -13.95 -14.07 -7.20
N GLU A 55 -14.19 -15.39 -7.26
CA GLU A 55 -13.47 -16.37 -6.44
C GLU A 55 -12.00 -16.41 -6.86
N PHE A 56 -11.11 -16.09 -5.92
CA PHE A 56 -9.67 -16.12 -6.14
C PHE A 56 -9.08 -17.49 -5.74
N THR A 57 -8.13 -17.97 -6.55
CA THR A 57 -7.40 -19.21 -6.29
C THR A 57 -6.58 -19.08 -5.02
N LYS A 58 -7.00 -19.79 -3.97
CA LYS A 58 -6.24 -19.91 -2.72
C LYS A 58 -5.08 -20.89 -2.92
N ILE A 59 -3.86 -20.43 -2.63
CA ILE A 59 -2.68 -21.30 -2.58
C ILE A 59 -2.83 -22.21 -1.34
N GLN A 60 -2.79 -23.54 -1.53
CA GLN A 60 -2.91 -24.50 -0.43
C GLN A 60 -1.62 -24.54 0.40
N PRO A 61 -1.69 -24.40 1.74
CA PRO A 61 -0.51 -24.46 2.59
C PRO A 61 -0.14 -25.90 2.94
N VAL A 62 1.15 -26.22 2.87
CA VAL A 62 1.75 -27.40 3.51
C VAL A 62 2.41 -26.89 4.80
N THR A 63 1.97 -27.40 5.94
CA THR A 63 2.36 -26.90 7.27
C THR A 63 3.71 -27.49 7.72
N SER A 64 4.67 -26.62 8.07
CA SER A 64 5.69 -26.97 9.08
C SER A 64 6.26 -25.71 9.74
N SER A 65 6.18 -25.63 11.06
CA SER A 65 6.66 -24.51 11.86
C SER A 65 8.03 -24.80 12.47
N VAL A 66 9.08 -24.13 11.99
CA VAL A 66 10.39 -24.09 12.66
C VAL A 66 10.95 -22.67 12.51
N LYS A 67 11.41 -22.10 13.62
CA LYS A 67 12.22 -20.88 13.64
C LYS A 67 13.61 -21.21 13.10
N ASP A 68 13.91 -20.81 11.86
CA ASP A 68 15.25 -20.91 11.30
C ASP A 68 15.95 -19.55 11.40
N SER A 69 17.22 -19.57 11.78
CA SER A 69 18.07 -18.38 11.89
C SER A 69 18.70 -17.96 10.56
N SER A 70 18.57 -18.75 9.50
CA SER A 70 19.15 -18.46 8.18
C SER A 70 18.06 -18.16 7.14
N PHE A 71 18.25 -17.13 6.32
CA PHE A 71 17.33 -16.83 5.22
C PHE A 71 17.37 -17.92 4.13
N VAL A 72 18.50 -18.62 3.95
CA VAL A 72 18.64 -19.68 2.95
C VAL A 72 17.77 -20.89 3.31
N GLU A 73 17.77 -21.29 4.59
CA GLU A 73 16.87 -22.35 5.07
C GLU A 73 15.40 -21.96 4.93
N LYS A 74 15.07 -20.70 5.24
CA LYS A 74 13.73 -20.16 5.05
C LYS A 74 13.33 -20.18 3.57
N MET A 75 14.21 -19.77 2.65
CA MET A 75 13.96 -19.86 1.21
C MET A 75 13.72 -21.30 0.76
N LYS A 76 14.51 -22.27 1.25
CA LYS A 76 14.32 -23.69 0.95
C LYS A 76 12.97 -24.22 1.43
N LYS A 77 12.57 -23.91 2.66
CA LYS A 77 11.28 -24.36 3.23
C LYS A 77 10.09 -23.81 2.47
N THR A 78 10.19 -22.55 2.09
CA THR A 78 9.10 -21.81 1.43
C THR A 78 9.09 -21.98 -0.10
N GLY A 79 10.09 -22.67 -0.65
CA GLY A 79 10.26 -22.88 -2.08
C GLY A 79 10.49 -21.57 -2.84
N ARG A 80 11.26 -20.64 -2.26
CA ARG A 80 11.65 -19.36 -2.88
C ARG A 80 13.05 -19.46 -3.46
N ASN A 81 13.23 -18.89 -4.64
CA ASN A 81 14.52 -18.84 -5.34
C ASN A 81 15.05 -17.41 -5.54
N ILE A 82 14.22 -16.38 -5.31
CA ILE A 82 14.66 -14.98 -5.35
C ILE A 82 14.55 -14.36 -3.95
N ILE A 83 15.58 -13.65 -3.53
CA ILE A 83 15.54 -12.78 -2.36
C ILE A 83 15.94 -11.36 -2.75
N VAL A 84 15.20 -10.36 -2.26
CA VAL A 84 15.46 -8.96 -2.53
C VAL A 84 15.69 -8.22 -1.22
N PHE A 85 16.93 -7.84 -0.96
CA PHE A 85 17.31 -7.04 0.21
C PHE A 85 17.08 -5.55 -0.06
N TYR A 86 16.63 -4.82 0.95
CA TYR A 86 16.48 -3.36 0.86
C TYR A 86 17.28 -2.64 1.95
N GLY A 87 18.16 -1.72 1.55
CA GLY A 87 18.72 -0.70 2.43
C GLY A 87 17.88 0.58 2.32
N SER A 88 17.04 0.87 3.31
CA SER A 88 16.06 1.96 3.24
C SER A 88 15.90 2.71 4.55
N GLN A 89 15.86 4.04 4.49
CA GLN A 89 15.50 4.90 5.64
C GLN A 89 14.05 5.36 5.58
N THR A 90 13.59 5.82 4.41
CA THR A 90 12.25 6.40 4.21
C THR A 90 11.30 5.48 3.44
N GLY A 91 11.66 4.20 3.24
CA GLY A 91 10.79 3.17 2.66
C GLY A 91 10.80 3.05 1.12
N THR A 92 11.47 3.95 0.39
CA THR A 92 11.50 3.89 -1.09
C THR A 92 12.13 2.60 -1.61
N ALA A 93 13.28 2.20 -1.06
CA ALA A 93 13.97 0.97 -1.46
C ALA A 93 13.21 -0.28 -0.99
N GLU A 94 12.55 -0.21 0.18
CA GLU A 94 11.67 -1.28 0.67
C GLU A 94 10.52 -1.52 -0.32
N GLU A 95 9.86 -0.46 -0.80
CA GLU A 95 8.77 -0.59 -1.78
C GLU A 95 9.26 -1.17 -3.12
N PHE A 96 10.43 -0.74 -3.61
CA PHE A 96 11.04 -1.33 -4.82
C PHE A 96 11.38 -2.81 -4.64
N ALA A 97 11.95 -3.20 -3.50
CA ALA A 97 12.23 -4.60 -3.21
C ALA A 97 10.95 -5.44 -3.14
N ASN A 98 9.90 -4.93 -2.51
CA ASN A 98 8.60 -5.58 -2.46
C ASN A 98 8.00 -5.76 -3.86
N ARG A 99 8.11 -4.76 -4.74
CA ARG A 99 7.65 -4.86 -6.14
C ARG A 99 8.40 -5.93 -6.91
N LEU A 100 9.74 -5.97 -6.83
CA LEU A 100 10.55 -7.01 -7.47
C LEU A 100 10.21 -8.41 -6.93
N SER A 101 10.02 -8.55 -5.61
CA SER A 101 9.66 -9.84 -5.03
C SER A 101 8.31 -10.37 -5.54
N LYS A 102 7.34 -9.47 -5.80
CA LYS A 102 6.02 -9.81 -6.36
C LYS A 102 6.11 -10.16 -7.84
N ASP A 103 6.89 -9.40 -8.59
CA ASP A 103 7.07 -9.62 -10.02
C ASP A 103 7.68 -11.00 -10.31
N ALA A 104 8.50 -11.56 -9.41
CA ALA A 104 9.05 -12.91 -9.51
C ALA A 104 7.98 -13.98 -9.81
N HIS A 105 6.78 -13.85 -9.23
CA HIS A 105 5.67 -14.79 -9.45
C HIS A 105 5.21 -14.84 -10.91
N ARG A 106 5.27 -13.70 -11.61
CA ARG A 106 4.87 -13.55 -13.02
C ARG A 106 5.83 -14.24 -13.99
N TYR A 107 7.03 -14.55 -13.52
CA TYR A 107 8.08 -15.21 -14.30
C TYR A 107 8.29 -16.67 -13.87
N GLY A 108 7.29 -17.28 -13.23
CA GLY A 108 7.37 -18.66 -12.75
C GLY A 108 8.35 -18.86 -11.59
N MET A 109 8.82 -17.78 -10.99
CA MET A 109 9.76 -17.79 -9.85
C MET A 109 9.03 -17.39 -8.56
N ARG A 110 9.70 -17.52 -7.42
CA ARG A 110 9.15 -17.13 -6.11
C ARG A 110 10.15 -16.26 -5.37
N GLY A 111 9.75 -15.01 -5.14
CA GLY A 111 10.54 -13.99 -4.46
C GLY A 111 10.11 -13.74 -3.01
N MET A 112 11.02 -13.21 -2.21
CA MET A 112 10.70 -12.50 -0.97
C MET A 112 11.54 -11.23 -0.82
N ALA A 113 10.97 -10.18 -0.22
CA ALA A 113 11.73 -9.03 0.25
C ALA A 113 12.18 -9.25 1.70
N ALA A 114 13.38 -8.78 2.05
CA ALA A 114 13.98 -8.96 3.36
C ALA A 114 14.77 -7.73 3.80
N ASP A 115 14.68 -7.40 5.09
CA ASP A 115 15.55 -6.41 5.71
C ASP A 115 16.92 -7.07 5.99
N PRO A 116 18.04 -6.54 5.45
CA PRO A 116 19.36 -7.09 5.74
C PRO A 116 19.74 -7.02 7.23
N GLU A 117 19.17 -6.12 8.05
CA GLU A 117 19.43 -6.05 9.50
C GLU A 117 18.94 -7.32 10.25
N GLU A 118 17.92 -8.00 9.71
CA GLU A 118 17.31 -9.18 10.36
C GLU A 118 18.07 -10.48 10.10
N TYR A 119 19.06 -10.49 9.20
CA TYR A 119 19.74 -11.70 8.74
C TYR A 119 21.25 -11.54 8.72
N ASP A 120 21.97 -12.65 8.93
CA ASP A 120 23.41 -12.70 8.71
C ASP A 120 23.71 -12.93 7.22
N LEU A 121 24.31 -11.94 6.55
CA LEU A 121 24.62 -12.06 5.12
C LEU A 121 25.86 -12.93 4.82
N GLY A 122 26.53 -13.46 5.85
CA GLY A 122 27.46 -14.58 5.71
C GLY A 122 26.82 -15.81 5.05
N ASP A 123 25.50 -15.99 5.20
CA ASP A 123 24.75 -17.08 4.58
C ASP A 123 24.65 -16.97 3.04
N LEU A 124 25.04 -15.85 2.43
CA LEU A 124 25.07 -15.70 0.97
C LEU A 124 25.91 -16.79 0.29
N GLY A 125 26.97 -17.27 0.94
CA GLY A 125 27.79 -18.39 0.42
C GLY A 125 27.01 -19.70 0.26
N SER A 126 25.90 -19.87 1.00
CA SER A 126 25.02 -21.05 0.92
C SER A 126 23.86 -20.85 -0.06
N LEU A 127 23.68 -19.66 -0.63
CA LEU A 127 22.63 -19.36 -1.60
C LEU A 127 22.66 -20.27 -2.85
N PRO A 128 23.83 -20.64 -3.41
CA PRO A 128 23.92 -21.54 -4.58
C PRO A 128 23.38 -22.95 -4.34
N GLU A 129 23.09 -23.33 -3.09
CA GLU A 129 22.42 -24.60 -2.78
C GLU A 129 20.96 -24.63 -3.22
N ILE A 130 20.38 -23.47 -3.54
CA ILE A 130 19.02 -23.34 -4.07
C ILE A 130 19.09 -23.28 -5.60
N GLU A 131 18.28 -24.10 -6.26
CA GLU A 131 18.22 -24.10 -7.73
C GLU A 131 17.67 -22.77 -8.25
N ASN A 132 18.31 -22.23 -9.29
CA ASN A 132 17.96 -20.95 -9.91
C ASN A 132 17.88 -19.79 -8.90
N SER A 133 18.80 -19.76 -7.93
CA SER A 133 18.86 -18.72 -6.91
C SER A 133 19.36 -17.38 -7.43
N LEU A 134 18.75 -16.28 -6.98
CA LEU A 134 19.17 -14.91 -7.27
C LEU A 134 18.99 -14.00 -6.04
N ALA A 135 20.03 -13.24 -5.69
CA ALA A 135 19.95 -12.16 -4.70
C ALA A 135 19.91 -10.79 -5.38
N VAL A 136 18.93 -9.95 -5.04
CA VAL A 136 18.83 -8.58 -5.56
C VAL A 136 18.97 -7.59 -4.41
N PHE A 137 19.68 -6.49 -4.62
CA PHE A 137 19.91 -5.47 -3.60
C PHE A 137 19.37 -4.12 -4.05
N CYS A 138 18.36 -3.60 -3.37
CA CYS A 138 17.85 -2.24 -3.54
C CYS A 138 18.45 -1.35 -2.45
N MET A 139 19.51 -0.60 -2.78
CA MET A 139 20.33 0.09 -1.77
C MET A 139 20.23 1.60 -1.92
N ALA A 140 19.62 2.27 -0.94
CA ALA A 140 19.68 3.73 -0.84
C ALA A 140 21.01 4.19 -0.21
N THR A 141 21.47 5.37 -0.62
CA THR A 141 22.66 6.02 -0.08
C THR A 141 22.25 7.24 0.74
N TYR A 142 22.81 7.41 1.94
CA TYR A 142 22.53 8.52 2.85
C TYR A 142 23.82 9.24 3.29
N GLY A 143 23.66 10.36 3.98
CA GLY A 143 24.79 11.11 4.54
C GLY A 143 25.82 11.51 3.49
N GLU A 144 27.09 11.23 3.78
CA GLU A 144 28.23 11.52 2.91
C GLU A 144 28.63 10.27 2.11
N GLY A 145 27.65 9.55 1.57
CA GLY A 145 27.87 8.29 0.85
C GLY A 145 27.79 7.03 1.73
N ASP A 146 27.27 7.19 2.94
CA ASP A 146 27.09 6.14 3.94
C ASP A 146 25.91 5.21 3.57
N PRO A 147 25.91 3.96 4.07
CA PRO A 147 24.75 3.08 3.98
C PRO A 147 23.55 3.66 4.74
N THR A 148 22.40 3.02 4.56
CA THR A 148 21.22 3.22 5.42
C THR A 148 21.42 2.51 6.75
N ASP A 149 20.77 2.96 7.83
CA ASP A 149 20.96 2.39 9.17
C ASP A 149 20.72 0.88 9.20
N ASN A 150 19.67 0.41 8.52
CA ASN A 150 19.33 -1.01 8.45
C ASN A 150 20.30 -1.84 7.60
N ALA A 151 21.21 -1.19 6.85
CA ALA A 151 22.24 -1.84 6.05
C ALA A 151 23.66 -1.64 6.61
N GLN A 152 23.81 -1.02 7.79
CA GLN A 152 25.11 -0.72 8.37
C GLN A 152 25.90 -2.01 8.66
N ASP A 153 25.29 -2.98 9.34
CA ASP A 153 25.94 -4.26 9.66
C ASP A 153 26.38 -5.01 8.39
N PHE A 154 25.58 -4.94 7.32
CA PHE A 154 25.93 -5.52 6.02
C PHE A 154 27.10 -4.80 5.35
N TYR A 155 27.14 -3.46 5.44
CA TYR A 155 28.24 -2.67 4.91
C TYR A 155 29.56 -2.99 5.63
N ASP A 156 29.53 -3.06 6.97
CA ASP A 156 30.70 -3.40 7.78
C ASP A 156 31.17 -4.82 7.46
N TRP A 157 30.24 -5.78 7.31
CA TRP A 157 30.57 -7.14 6.88
C TRP A 157 31.26 -7.18 5.50
N LEU A 158 30.79 -6.41 4.51
CA LEU A 158 31.41 -6.33 3.18
C LEU A 158 32.84 -5.76 3.19
N GLN A 159 33.21 -4.99 4.20
CA GLN A 159 34.57 -4.44 4.36
C GLN A 159 35.55 -5.47 4.93
N GLU A 160 35.08 -6.30 5.86
CA GLU A 160 35.94 -7.22 6.62
C GLU A 160 35.96 -8.64 6.07
N THR A 161 34.97 -9.02 5.27
CA THR A 161 34.78 -10.40 4.82
C THR A 161 35.76 -10.84 3.73
N ASP A 162 36.23 -12.09 3.85
CA ASP A 162 36.99 -12.82 2.83
C ASP A 162 36.20 -14.07 2.34
N VAL A 163 34.88 -14.08 2.54
CA VAL A 163 34.02 -15.22 2.14
C VAL A 163 33.95 -15.30 0.61
N ASP A 164 34.20 -16.50 0.08
CA ASP A 164 34.04 -16.79 -1.34
C ASP A 164 32.56 -16.96 -1.69
N LEU A 165 32.04 -16.05 -2.51
CA LEU A 165 30.68 -16.04 -3.04
C LEU A 165 30.60 -16.63 -4.45
N SER A 166 31.57 -17.47 -4.82
CA SER A 166 31.57 -18.21 -6.09
C SER A 166 30.25 -18.95 -6.32
N GLY A 167 29.60 -18.66 -7.45
CA GLY A 167 28.32 -19.26 -7.85
C GLY A 167 27.09 -18.50 -7.36
N VAL A 168 27.25 -17.50 -6.48
CA VAL A 168 26.17 -16.57 -6.12
C VAL A 168 25.86 -15.69 -7.32
N LYS A 169 24.58 -15.57 -7.64
CA LYS A 169 24.08 -14.70 -8.72
C LYS A 169 23.44 -13.48 -8.09
N TYR A 170 23.79 -12.28 -8.56
CA TYR A 170 23.25 -11.06 -7.98
C TYR A 170 22.91 -9.96 -9.00
N ALA A 171 22.09 -9.01 -8.55
CA ALA A 171 21.85 -7.73 -9.23
C ALA A 171 21.67 -6.62 -8.20
N VAL A 172 22.00 -5.37 -8.57
CA VAL A 172 21.90 -4.21 -7.66
C VAL A 172 21.17 -3.07 -8.35
N PHE A 173 20.25 -2.45 -7.62
CA PHE A 173 19.64 -1.18 -7.97
C PHE A 173 19.96 -0.16 -6.87
N GLY A 174 20.80 0.83 -7.20
CA GLY A 174 21.12 1.93 -6.32
C GLY A 174 20.07 3.04 -6.37
N LEU A 175 19.69 3.54 -5.20
CA LEU A 175 18.89 4.75 -5.06
C LEU A 175 19.80 5.88 -4.55
N GLY A 176 19.95 6.93 -5.35
CA GLY A 176 20.79 8.07 -5.03
C GLY A 176 20.22 9.36 -5.60
N ASN A 177 20.97 10.45 -5.43
CA ASN A 177 20.58 11.76 -5.93
C ASN A 177 21.84 12.49 -6.42
N LYS A 178 21.83 12.97 -7.68
CA LYS A 178 23.01 13.61 -8.31
C LYS A 178 23.41 14.95 -7.69
N THR A 179 22.54 15.57 -6.89
CA THR A 179 22.87 16.81 -6.16
C THR A 179 23.85 16.58 -5.01
N TYR A 180 23.98 15.33 -4.54
CA TYR A 180 24.95 14.94 -3.52
C TYR A 180 26.29 14.58 -4.16
N GLU A 181 27.38 14.84 -3.43
CA GLU A 181 28.75 14.55 -3.89
C GLU A 181 28.95 13.06 -4.20
N HIS A 182 28.38 12.20 -3.34
CA HIS A 182 28.54 10.75 -3.40
C HIS A 182 27.34 10.05 -4.05
N PHE A 183 27.05 10.39 -5.31
CA PHE A 183 25.94 9.79 -6.07
C PHE A 183 26.00 8.25 -6.12
N ASN A 184 24.98 7.59 -5.54
CA ASN A 184 24.83 6.12 -5.52
C ASN A 184 26.03 5.37 -4.92
N ALA A 185 26.74 5.95 -3.96
CA ALA A 185 27.94 5.35 -3.38
C ALA A 185 27.68 3.95 -2.81
N MET A 186 26.58 3.74 -2.08
CA MET A 186 26.29 2.43 -1.48
C MET A 186 25.95 1.38 -2.54
N GLY A 187 25.11 1.71 -3.52
CA GLY A 187 24.78 0.79 -4.63
C GLY A 187 26.03 0.39 -5.44
N LYS A 188 26.88 1.36 -5.77
CA LYS A 188 28.17 1.12 -6.45
C LYS A 188 29.11 0.27 -5.62
N TYR A 189 29.15 0.50 -4.30
CA TYR A 189 29.99 -0.25 -3.38
C TYR A 189 29.56 -1.72 -3.31
N VAL A 190 28.28 -1.99 -3.06
CA VAL A 190 27.74 -3.36 -2.98
C VAL A 190 27.99 -4.13 -4.27
N ASP A 191 27.67 -3.53 -5.41
CA ASP A 191 27.88 -4.16 -6.73
C ASP A 191 29.36 -4.52 -6.95
N LYS A 192 30.27 -3.59 -6.66
CA LYS A 192 31.72 -3.82 -6.79
C LYS A 192 32.22 -4.89 -5.82
N GLN A 193 31.81 -4.84 -4.55
CA GLN A 193 32.29 -5.79 -3.53
C GLN A 193 31.80 -7.22 -3.80
N LEU A 194 30.53 -7.39 -4.20
CA LEU A 194 30.00 -8.72 -4.52
C LEU A 194 30.74 -9.36 -5.70
N GLU A 195 31.08 -8.58 -6.73
CA GLU A 195 31.92 -9.05 -7.84
C GLU A 195 33.32 -9.45 -7.38
N GLN A 196 33.94 -8.67 -6.47
CA GLN A 196 35.26 -8.97 -5.91
C GLN A 196 35.28 -10.25 -5.07
N LEU A 197 34.18 -10.54 -4.36
CA LEU A 197 34.01 -11.76 -3.57
C LEU A 197 33.68 -13.00 -4.44
N GLY A 198 33.60 -12.86 -5.77
CA GLY A 198 33.41 -13.98 -6.69
C GLY A 198 31.96 -14.21 -7.16
N ALA A 199 31.01 -13.37 -6.74
CA ALA A 199 29.64 -13.46 -7.20
C ALA A 199 29.50 -12.99 -8.66
N GLN A 200 28.55 -13.59 -9.40
CA GLN A 200 28.27 -13.27 -10.79
C GLN A 200 27.15 -12.24 -10.90
N ARG A 201 27.45 -11.09 -11.51
CA ARG A 201 26.46 -10.07 -11.88
C ARG A 201 25.56 -10.59 -13.02
N ILE A 202 24.25 -10.58 -12.81
CA ILE A 202 23.24 -11.02 -13.80
C ILE A 202 22.75 -9.87 -14.67
N PHE A 203 22.61 -8.69 -14.08
CA PHE A 203 22.14 -7.49 -14.78
C PHE A 203 22.93 -6.27 -14.32
N GLU A 204 23.03 -5.26 -15.18
CA GLU A 204 23.82 -4.06 -14.88
C GLU A 204 23.31 -3.31 -13.65
N LEU A 205 24.24 -2.63 -12.98
CA LEU A 205 23.94 -1.78 -11.82
C LEU A 205 22.98 -0.66 -12.23
N GLY A 206 21.80 -0.64 -11.62
CA GLY A 206 20.88 0.48 -11.75
C GLY A 206 21.34 1.68 -10.95
N MET A 207 21.32 2.87 -11.56
CA MET A 207 21.69 4.13 -10.91
C MET A 207 20.49 5.08 -10.89
N GLY A 208 19.56 4.86 -9.95
CA GLY A 208 18.39 5.73 -9.79
C GLY A 208 18.77 7.11 -9.26
N ASP A 209 18.11 8.15 -9.79
CA ASP A 209 18.34 9.55 -9.45
C ASP A 209 17.08 10.28 -8.97
N ASP A 210 17.06 10.62 -7.69
CA ASP A 210 15.96 11.33 -7.04
C ASP A 210 15.92 12.84 -7.34
N ASP A 211 16.94 13.42 -7.99
CA ASP A 211 16.85 14.78 -8.55
C ASP A 211 16.00 14.83 -9.84
N GLY A 212 15.91 13.69 -10.53
CA GLY A 212 15.12 13.50 -11.74
C GLY A 212 13.79 12.81 -11.43
N ASN A 213 13.68 11.57 -11.86
CA ASN A 213 12.51 10.73 -11.58
C ASN A 213 12.96 9.30 -11.25
N LEU A 214 13.18 9.08 -9.96
CA LEU A 214 13.61 7.79 -9.43
C LEU A 214 12.64 6.65 -9.76
N GLU A 215 11.35 6.93 -9.89
CA GLU A 215 10.34 5.93 -10.26
C GLU A 215 10.51 5.46 -11.71
N GLU A 216 10.77 6.39 -12.65
CA GLU A 216 11.01 6.05 -14.06
C GLU A 216 12.33 5.31 -14.25
N ASP A 217 13.39 5.71 -13.55
CA ASP A 217 14.66 5.00 -13.55
C ASP A 217 14.48 3.55 -13.08
N PHE A 218 13.73 3.36 -11.99
CA PHE A 218 13.41 2.03 -11.46
C PHE A 218 12.58 1.20 -12.43
N ILE A 219 11.54 1.78 -13.04
CA ILE A 219 10.70 1.07 -14.02
C ILE A 219 11.54 0.64 -15.22
N THR A 220 12.35 1.55 -15.76
CA THR A 220 13.23 1.29 -16.91
C THR A 220 14.21 0.15 -16.61
N TRP A 221 14.87 0.21 -15.45
CA TRP A 221 15.78 -0.83 -15.00
C TRP A 221 15.04 -2.17 -14.83
N ARG A 222 13.88 -2.16 -14.19
CA ARG A 222 13.06 -3.36 -13.92
C ARG A 222 12.57 -4.04 -15.20
N GLU A 223 12.14 -3.26 -16.19
CA GLU A 223 11.66 -3.77 -17.48
C GLU A 223 12.74 -4.47 -18.29
N GLN A 224 14.01 -4.09 -18.11
CA GLN A 224 15.16 -4.72 -18.74
C GLN A 224 15.74 -5.86 -17.89
N PHE A 225 15.66 -5.72 -16.57
CA PHE A 225 16.11 -6.70 -15.60
C PHE A 225 15.39 -8.04 -15.76
N TRP A 226 14.06 -8.05 -15.80
CA TRP A 226 13.31 -9.31 -15.87
C TRP A 226 13.58 -10.14 -17.12
N PRO A 227 13.63 -9.56 -18.34
CA PRO A 227 14.07 -10.28 -19.54
C PRO A 227 15.48 -10.89 -19.40
N ALA A 228 16.44 -10.15 -18.82
CA ALA A 228 17.79 -10.67 -18.61
C ALA A 228 17.82 -11.85 -17.63
N VAL A 229 17.02 -11.80 -16.57
CA VAL A 229 16.85 -12.92 -15.62
C VAL A 229 16.22 -14.12 -16.34
N CYS A 230 15.18 -13.90 -17.15
CA CYS A 230 14.51 -14.95 -17.92
C CYS A 230 15.48 -15.65 -18.89
N GLU A 231 16.28 -14.88 -19.63
CA GLU A 231 17.29 -15.41 -20.57
C GLU A 231 18.37 -16.21 -19.83
N HIS A 232 18.83 -15.71 -18.67
CA HIS A 232 19.89 -16.36 -17.92
C HIS A 232 19.47 -17.69 -17.27
N PHE A 233 18.25 -17.75 -16.72
CA PHE A 233 17.74 -18.95 -16.06
C PHE A 233 16.91 -19.86 -16.99
N GLY A 234 16.65 -19.42 -18.23
CA GLY A 234 15.84 -20.17 -19.19
C GLY A 234 14.38 -20.32 -18.77
N VAL A 235 13.84 -19.32 -18.06
CA VAL A 235 12.43 -19.28 -17.62
C VAL A 235 11.63 -18.36 -18.54
N GLU A 236 10.40 -18.74 -18.85
CA GLU A 236 9.48 -17.92 -19.65
C GLU A 236 8.45 -17.24 -18.74
N ALA A 237 8.04 -16.02 -19.11
CA ALA A 237 6.95 -15.34 -18.42
C ALA A 237 5.67 -16.19 -18.51
N THR A 238 5.03 -16.46 -17.37
CA THR A 238 3.82 -17.30 -17.34
C THR A 238 2.60 -16.61 -17.95
N GLY A 239 2.70 -15.33 -18.34
CA GLY A 239 1.69 -14.60 -19.11
C GLY A 239 0.39 -14.28 -18.33
N GLU A 240 0.29 -14.71 -17.08
CA GLU A 240 -0.86 -14.44 -16.23
C GLU A 240 -0.70 -13.07 -15.55
N GLU A 241 -1.13 -12.00 -16.22
CA GLU A 241 -1.47 -10.73 -15.56
C GLU A 241 -2.75 -10.94 -14.72
N SER A 242 -2.62 -11.61 -13.58
CA SER A 242 -3.67 -11.68 -12.57
C SER A 242 -3.38 -10.67 -11.45
N SER A 243 -4.41 -9.92 -11.02
CA SER A 243 -4.30 -9.07 -9.83
C SER A 243 -4.18 -9.98 -8.61
N ILE A 244 -2.97 -10.12 -8.09
CA ILE A 244 -2.68 -10.96 -6.92
C ILE A 244 -2.73 -10.08 -5.67
N ARG A 245 -3.72 -10.33 -4.82
CA ARG A 245 -3.81 -9.68 -3.50
C ARG A 245 -2.78 -10.30 -2.57
N GLN A 246 -2.00 -9.47 -1.88
CA GLN A 246 -1.05 -9.95 -0.87
C GLN A 246 -1.71 -10.21 0.49
N TYR A 247 -2.79 -9.49 0.80
CA TYR A 247 -3.45 -9.54 2.09
C TYR A 247 -4.94 -9.89 1.94
N GLU A 248 -5.44 -10.74 2.84
CA GLU A 248 -6.88 -10.96 3.05
C GLU A 248 -7.45 -9.98 4.06
N LEU A 249 -8.69 -9.54 3.83
CA LEU A 249 -9.43 -8.69 4.76
C LEU A 249 -10.21 -9.55 5.75
N VAL A 250 -9.98 -9.33 7.04
CA VAL A 250 -10.75 -9.92 8.13
C VAL A 250 -11.39 -8.81 8.94
N VAL A 251 -12.72 -8.74 8.93
CA VAL A 251 -13.50 -7.75 9.70
C VAL A 251 -13.83 -8.31 11.07
N HIS A 252 -13.60 -7.51 12.12
CA HIS A 252 -13.88 -7.89 13.51
C HIS A 252 -15.12 -7.13 14.01
N THR A 253 -16.18 -7.84 14.37
CA THR A 253 -17.43 -7.23 14.89
C THR A 253 -17.41 -7.03 16.40
N ASP A 254 -16.79 -7.94 17.14
CA ASP A 254 -16.88 -8.02 18.60
C ASP A 254 -15.48 -8.11 19.25
N LEU A 255 -14.57 -7.24 18.83
CA LEU A 255 -13.24 -7.15 19.44
C LEU A 255 -13.26 -6.22 20.65
N ASP A 256 -12.55 -6.62 21.71
CA ASP A 256 -12.28 -5.74 22.85
C ASP A 256 -11.45 -4.53 22.36
N PRO A 257 -11.88 -3.27 22.61
CA PRO A 257 -11.12 -2.08 22.26
C PRO A 257 -9.69 -2.07 22.80
N ALA A 258 -9.42 -2.78 23.91
CA ALA A 258 -8.07 -2.92 24.45
C ALA A 258 -7.12 -3.68 23.51
N LYS A 259 -7.65 -4.45 22.55
CA LYS A 259 -6.90 -5.25 21.56
C LYS A 259 -6.81 -4.58 20.18
N VAL A 260 -7.33 -3.36 20.05
CA VAL A 260 -7.31 -2.60 18.80
C VAL A 260 -6.20 -1.56 18.88
N TYR A 261 -5.38 -1.49 17.83
CA TYR A 261 -4.38 -0.45 17.67
C TYR A 261 -5.06 0.90 17.40
N ALA A 262 -4.53 1.96 18.01
CA ALA A 262 -5.09 3.31 17.97
C ALA A 262 -4.14 4.35 17.36
N GLY A 263 -3.02 3.91 16.76
CA GLY A 263 -2.02 4.76 16.12
C GLY A 263 -0.58 4.46 16.56
N GLU A 264 -0.39 3.52 17.48
CA GLU A 264 0.94 3.13 17.95
C GLU A 264 1.72 2.35 16.89
N MET A 265 3.00 2.66 16.70
CA MET A 265 3.83 2.04 15.64
C MET A 265 4.25 0.59 15.94
N GLY A 266 4.52 0.28 17.21
CA GLY A 266 5.12 -0.99 17.62
C GLY A 266 4.17 -1.88 18.39
N ARG A 267 4.43 -2.00 19.70
CA ARG A 267 3.62 -2.85 20.59
C ARG A 267 2.27 -2.19 20.86
N LEU A 268 1.22 -3.00 20.91
CA LEU A 268 -0.12 -2.57 21.30
C LEU A 268 -0.08 -1.83 22.65
N LYS A 269 -0.75 -0.67 22.75
CA LYS A 269 -0.75 0.22 23.93
C LYS A 269 0.60 0.79 24.33
N SER A 270 1.59 0.84 23.43
CA SER A 270 2.90 1.43 23.74
C SER A 270 2.84 2.94 24.00
N TYR A 271 1.94 3.67 23.33
CA TYR A 271 1.77 5.11 23.53
C TYR A 271 1.17 5.45 24.91
N GLU A 272 0.31 4.56 25.44
CA GLU A 272 -0.23 4.68 26.81
C GLU A 272 0.79 4.19 27.84
N ASN A 273 1.47 3.07 27.56
CA ASN A 273 2.42 2.41 28.45
C ASN A 273 3.86 2.63 28.01
N GLN A 274 4.31 3.89 28.06
CA GLN A 274 5.63 4.31 27.64
C GLN A 274 6.73 3.72 28.54
N LYS A 275 7.63 2.94 27.94
CA LYS A 275 8.79 2.34 28.63
C LYS A 275 10.05 2.50 27.77
N PRO A 276 11.18 2.94 28.34
CA PRO A 276 12.44 3.04 27.62
C PRO A 276 13.04 1.64 27.34
N PRO A 277 13.94 1.51 26.34
CA PRO A 277 14.43 2.56 25.45
C PRO A 277 13.40 3.01 24.42
N PHE A 278 13.53 4.26 23.97
CA PHE A 278 12.72 4.84 22.90
C PHE A 278 13.55 4.97 21.63
N ASP A 279 12.99 4.51 20.52
CA ASP A 279 13.60 4.42 19.20
C ASP A 279 12.50 4.52 18.12
N ALA A 280 12.83 4.27 16.85
CA ALA A 280 11.86 4.29 15.76
C ALA A 280 10.68 3.31 15.96
N LYS A 281 10.91 2.14 16.54
CA LYS A 281 9.88 1.10 16.77
C LYS A 281 9.06 1.38 18.05
N ASN A 282 9.58 2.22 18.95
CA ASN A 282 8.94 2.64 20.19
C ASN A 282 9.19 4.14 20.46
N PRO A 283 8.47 5.06 19.79
CA PRO A 283 8.71 6.49 19.94
C PRO A 283 8.23 7.03 21.29
N PHE A 284 8.89 8.09 21.76
CA PHE A 284 8.51 8.82 22.98
C PHE A 284 7.47 9.90 22.69
N LEU A 285 6.38 9.93 23.46
CA LEU A 285 5.36 10.98 23.35
C LEU A 285 5.79 12.24 24.12
N ALA A 286 6.63 13.06 23.48
CA ALA A 286 7.09 14.32 24.04
C ALA A 286 5.98 15.39 24.09
N ALA A 287 5.87 16.10 25.20
CA ALA A 287 4.92 17.19 25.34
C ALA A 287 5.44 18.45 24.62
N VAL A 288 4.60 19.08 23.80
CA VAL A 288 4.94 20.35 23.15
C VAL A 288 4.80 21.49 24.17
N THR A 289 5.90 21.99 24.70
CA THR A 289 5.91 23.05 25.73
C THR A 289 5.82 24.45 25.13
N THR A 290 6.51 24.65 23.99
CA THR A 290 6.49 25.90 23.23
C THR A 290 6.09 25.62 21.79
N ASN A 291 5.17 26.41 21.26
CA ASN A 291 4.90 26.49 19.83
C ASN A 291 4.66 27.97 19.48
N ARG A 292 5.65 28.61 18.85
CA ARG A 292 5.61 30.04 18.53
C ARG A 292 6.01 30.32 17.10
N LYS A 293 5.39 31.34 16.51
CA LYS A 293 5.76 31.84 15.18
C LYS A 293 7.10 32.57 15.24
N LEU A 294 8.02 32.21 14.34
CA LEU A 294 9.34 32.85 14.21
C LEU A 294 9.32 34.04 13.28
N ASN A 295 8.66 33.91 12.13
CA ASN A 295 8.67 34.95 11.11
C ASN A 295 7.62 36.03 11.38
N GLN A 296 7.97 37.29 11.09
CA GLN A 296 7.06 38.42 11.27
C GLN A 296 6.10 38.59 10.07
N GLY A 297 6.53 38.19 8.87
CA GLY A 297 5.73 38.27 7.65
C GLY A 297 4.56 37.27 7.59
N THR A 298 3.74 37.39 6.56
CA THR A 298 2.56 36.54 6.34
C THR A 298 2.70 35.58 5.17
N GLU A 299 3.77 35.66 4.38
CA GLU A 299 3.96 34.83 3.18
C GLU A 299 4.11 33.34 3.50
N ARG A 300 4.85 33.01 4.56
CA ARG A 300 5.07 31.65 5.05
C ARG A 300 4.82 31.59 6.55
N HIS A 301 4.67 30.40 7.09
CA HIS A 301 4.58 30.20 8.54
C HIS A 301 5.80 29.41 9.00
N LEU A 302 6.78 30.09 9.61
CA LEU A 302 7.94 29.46 10.23
C LEU A 302 7.66 29.38 11.73
N MET A 303 7.86 28.21 12.31
CA MET A 303 7.52 27.92 13.71
C MET A 303 8.74 27.41 14.48
N HIS A 304 8.75 27.68 15.78
CA HIS A 304 9.70 27.15 16.75
C HIS A 304 8.94 26.29 17.75
N LEU A 305 9.33 25.03 17.86
CA LEU A 305 8.75 24.07 18.78
C LEU A 305 9.78 23.66 19.82
N GLU A 306 9.32 23.46 21.04
CA GLU A 306 10.10 22.83 22.11
C GLU A 306 9.36 21.57 22.57
N LEU A 307 10.07 20.45 22.55
CA LEU A 307 9.56 19.13 22.92
C LEU A 307 10.20 18.74 24.25
N ASP A 308 9.37 18.56 25.28
CA ASP A 308 9.84 18.09 26.58
C ASP A 308 10.06 16.58 26.55
N ILE A 309 11.32 16.20 26.76
CA ILE A 309 11.80 14.82 26.81
C ILE A 309 12.22 14.40 28.23
N SER A 310 11.78 15.14 29.26
CA SER A 310 12.00 14.77 30.66
C SER A 310 11.55 13.33 30.94
N ASP A 311 12.28 12.62 31.78
CA ASP A 311 12.05 11.21 32.15
C ASP A 311 12.12 10.17 31.03
N SER A 312 12.29 10.57 29.76
CA SER A 312 12.44 9.66 28.62
C SER A 312 13.76 8.88 28.63
N LYS A 313 14.80 9.42 29.30
CA LYS A 313 16.21 8.98 29.24
C LYS A 313 16.85 9.09 27.85
N LEU A 314 16.21 9.77 26.90
CA LEU A 314 16.81 10.10 25.62
C LEU A 314 18.04 10.98 25.82
N ARG A 315 19.02 10.81 24.93
CA ARG A 315 20.25 11.61 24.87
C ARG A 315 20.42 12.08 23.45
N TYR A 316 20.83 13.32 23.27
CA TYR A 316 21.12 13.91 21.98
C TYR A 316 22.19 14.99 22.15
N GLU A 317 22.91 15.27 21.08
CA GLU A 317 23.90 16.33 20.95
C GLU A 317 23.45 17.37 19.90
N SER A 318 24.12 18.52 19.88
CA SER A 318 23.84 19.54 18.88
C SER A 318 24.29 19.08 17.50
N GLY A 319 23.35 18.99 16.56
CA GLY A 319 23.57 18.44 15.21
C GLY A 319 22.83 17.13 14.97
N ASP A 320 22.35 16.48 16.05
CA ASP A 320 21.47 15.31 15.93
C ASP A 320 20.10 15.72 15.36
N HIS A 321 19.42 14.72 14.80
CA HIS A 321 18.10 14.87 14.19
C HIS A 321 17.01 14.33 15.11
N VAL A 322 15.82 14.92 15.04
CA VAL A 322 14.61 14.41 15.70
C VAL A 322 13.63 13.93 14.63
N ALA A 323 13.26 12.66 14.66
CA ALA A 323 12.22 12.09 13.83
C ALA A 323 10.86 12.19 14.55
N VAL A 324 9.80 12.51 13.80
CA VAL A 324 8.44 12.65 14.33
C VAL A 324 7.47 11.89 13.44
N TYR A 325 6.62 11.07 14.05
CA TYR A 325 5.50 10.41 13.36
C TYR A 325 4.29 11.36 13.32
N PRO A 326 3.90 11.90 12.14
CA PRO A 326 2.79 12.82 12.04
C PRO A 326 1.44 12.09 11.99
N ALA A 327 0.36 12.88 11.96
CA ALA A 327 -0.99 12.42 11.66
C ALA A 327 -1.52 13.18 10.46
N ASN A 328 -2.18 12.49 9.53
CA ASN A 328 -2.86 13.11 8.40
C ASN A 328 -4.02 14.00 8.87
N ASP A 329 -4.41 14.98 8.04
CA ASP A 329 -5.58 15.81 8.31
C ASP A 329 -6.85 14.96 8.36
N SER A 330 -7.55 15.00 9.49
CA SER A 330 -8.82 14.33 9.72
C SER A 330 -9.90 14.68 8.68
N THR A 331 -9.85 15.88 8.10
CA THR A 331 -10.76 16.33 7.05
C THR A 331 -10.52 15.54 5.77
N LEU A 332 -9.26 15.38 5.36
CA LEU A 332 -8.85 14.61 4.20
C LEU A 332 -9.23 13.12 4.36
N VAL A 333 -8.97 12.56 5.54
CA VAL A 333 -9.34 11.17 5.86
C VAL A 333 -10.86 10.97 5.76
N SER A 334 -11.65 11.92 6.28
CA SER A 334 -13.11 11.83 6.22
C SER A 334 -13.64 11.96 4.79
N GLN A 335 -13.08 12.87 3.99
CA GLN A 335 -13.40 13.02 2.56
C GLN A 335 -13.09 11.74 1.77
N LEU A 336 -11.98 11.06 2.07
CA LEU A 336 -11.64 9.77 1.46
C LEU A 336 -12.66 8.67 1.83
N GLY A 337 -13.13 8.62 3.07
CA GLY A 337 -14.18 7.68 3.46
C GLY A 337 -15.51 7.96 2.75
N GLU A 338 -15.88 9.23 2.63
CA GLU A 338 -17.11 9.66 1.97
C GLU A 338 -17.11 9.34 0.47
N ILE A 339 -16.02 9.66 -0.25
CA ILE A 339 -15.94 9.38 -1.70
C ILE A 339 -15.91 7.88 -2.00
N LEU A 340 -15.28 7.07 -1.14
CA LEU A 340 -15.24 5.62 -1.28
C LEU A 340 -16.52 4.93 -0.77
N GLY A 341 -17.41 5.66 -0.09
CA GLY A 341 -18.63 5.11 0.50
C GLY A 341 -18.38 4.03 1.56
N ALA A 342 -17.26 4.13 2.29
CA ALA A 342 -16.84 3.15 3.27
C ALA A 342 -17.02 3.65 4.71
N ASP A 343 -17.43 2.76 5.62
CA ASP A 343 -17.43 3.06 7.06
C ASP A 343 -16.02 2.96 7.62
N LEU A 344 -15.45 4.11 7.99
CA LEU A 344 -14.06 4.22 8.42
C LEU A 344 -13.82 3.65 9.83
N ASP A 345 -14.87 3.49 10.64
CA ASP A 345 -14.75 3.06 12.02
C ASP A 345 -14.85 1.52 12.16
N VAL A 346 -14.98 0.81 11.05
CA VAL A 346 -14.90 -0.65 10.97
C VAL A 346 -13.51 -1.12 11.39
N VAL A 347 -13.45 -1.97 12.43
CA VAL A 347 -12.23 -2.62 12.88
C VAL A 347 -11.94 -3.84 12.00
N MET A 348 -10.73 -3.88 11.44
CA MET A 348 -10.30 -4.93 10.54
C MET A 348 -8.82 -5.30 10.74
N SER A 349 -8.44 -6.44 10.17
CA SER A 349 -7.06 -6.85 9.96
C SER A 349 -6.84 -7.17 8.49
N LEU A 350 -5.65 -6.83 8.00
CA LEU A 350 -5.15 -7.30 6.72
C LEU A 350 -4.09 -8.37 6.98
N ASN A 351 -4.44 -9.65 6.85
CA ASN A 351 -3.54 -10.76 7.11
C ASN A 351 -2.83 -11.14 5.81
N ASN A 352 -1.51 -11.32 5.85
CA ASN A 352 -0.76 -11.75 4.68
C ASN A 352 -1.17 -13.19 4.31
N LEU A 353 -1.52 -13.40 3.04
CA LEU A 353 -1.87 -14.73 2.51
C LEU A 353 -0.67 -15.69 2.55
N ASP A 354 0.54 -15.14 2.58
CA ASP A 354 1.77 -15.86 2.80
C ASP A 354 1.99 -16.09 4.30
N GLU A 355 1.49 -17.23 4.80
CA GLU A 355 1.58 -17.62 6.21
C GLU A 355 3.02 -17.74 6.71
N GLU A 356 4.01 -17.91 5.83
CA GLU A 356 5.42 -18.06 6.18
C GLU A 356 6.17 -16.71 6.18
N SER A 357 5.56 -15.63 5.69
CA SER A 357 6.13 -14.29 5.76
C SER A 357 6.20 -13.79 7.21
N ASN A 358 7.29 -13.10 7.56
CA ASN A 358 7.39 -12.40 8.86
C ASN A 358 6.49 -11.16 8.89
N LYS A 359 6.25 -10.54 7.72
CA LYS A 359 5.37 -9.37 7.55
C LYS A 359 3.92 -9.84 7.51
N LYS A 360 3.35 -10.08 8.69
CA LYS A 360 1.97 -10.59 8.85
C LYS A 360 0.90 -9.59 8.43
N HIS A 361 1.18 -8.31 8.55
CA HIS A 361 0.26 -7.21 8.27
C HIS A 361 1.00 -6.09 7.54
N PRO A 362 0.30 -5.26 6.73
CA PRO A 362 0.92 -4.11 6.07
C PRO A 362 1.24 -2.97 7.06
N PHE A 363 0.53 -2.92 8.19
CA PHE A 363 0.67 -1.96 9.30
C PHE A 363 0.09 -2.59 10.58
N PRO A 364 0.25 -1.97 11.77
CA PRO A 364 -0.27 -2.54 13.02
C PRO A 364 -1.77 -2.86 12.97
N CYS A 365 -2.11 -4.14 13.15
CA CYS A 365 -3.48 -4.69 13.11
C CYS A 365 -3.76 -5.53 14.36
N PRO A 366 -5.03 -5.66 14.81
CA PRO A 366 -6.26 -5.08 14.24
C PRO A 366 -6.38 -3.56 14.46
N THR A 367 -6.95 -2.84 13.49
CA THR A 367 -7.14 -1.38 13.54
C THR A 367 -8.36 -0.96 12.72
N SER A 368 -8.87 0.26 12.90
CA SER A 368 -9.91 0.81 12.03
C SER A 368 -9.32 1.41 10.75
N TYR A 369 -10.12 1.53 9.68
CA TYR A 369 -9.69 2.24 8.48
C TYR A 369 -9.32 3.70 8.78
N ARG A 370 -10.06 4.37 9.66
CA ARG A 370 -9.77 5.74 10.11
C ARG A 370 -8.38 5.84 10.71
N THR A 371 -8.03 4.96 11.65
CA THR A 371 -6.73 4.95 12.30
C THR A 371 -5.62 4.65 11.29
N ALA A 372 -5.81 3.67 10.39
CA ALA A 372 -4.83 3.35 9.37
C ALA A 372 -4.56 4.53 8.42
N LEU A 373 -5.60 5.19 7.91
CA LEU A 373 -5.48 6.37 7.04
C LEU A 373 -4.92 7.60 7.76
N THR A 374 -5.08 7.68 9.09
CA THR A 374 -4.60 8.83 9.87
C THR A 374 -3.12 8.70 10.22
N TYR A 375 -2.66 7.51 10.61
CA TYR A 375 -1.33 7.34 11.22
C TYR A 375 -0.36 6.44 10.44
N TYR A 376 -0.85 5.51 9.63
CA TYR A 376 0.00 4.46 9.05
C TYR A 376 0.23 4.59 7.55
N LEU A 377 -0.63 5.33 6.85
CA LEU A 377 -0.61 5.42 5.40
C LEU A 377 -0.27 6.84 4.94
N ASP A 378 0.51 6.93 3.88
CA ASP A 378 0.66 8.17 3.13
C ASP A 378 -0.50 8.30 2.12
N ILE A 379 -1.27 9.37 2.29
CA ILE A 379 -2.39 9.73 1.43
C ILE A 379 -2.20 11.11 0.77
N THR A 380 -0.99 11.65 0.85
CA THR A 380 -0.66 13.02 0.41
C THR A 380 0.35 13.05 -0.73
N ASN A 381 1.28 12.10 -0.78
CA ASN A 381 2.22 12.02 -1.91
C ASN A 381 1.55 11.45 -3.16
N PRO A 382 2.05 11.80 -4.36
CA PRO A 382 1.56 11.24 -5.62
C PRO A 382 1.60 9.70 -5.62
N PRO A 383 0.50 9.01 -5.95
CA PRO A 383 0.48 7.56 -6.03
C PRO A 383 1.48 7.01 -7.04
N ARG A 384 2.14 5.91 -6.67
CA ARG A 384 3.10 5.19 -7.51
C ARG A 384 2.40 4.44 -8.65
N THR A 385 3.16 4.12 -9.70
CA THR A 385 2.63 3.50 -10.94
C THR A 385 1.95 2.16 -10.71
N ASN A 386 2.50 1.32 -9.81
CA ASN A 386 1.91 0.04 -9.41
C ASN A 386 0.53 0.22 -8.74
N VAL A 387 0.36 1.25 -7.91
CA VAL A 387 -0.93 1.55 -7.27
C VAL A 387 -1.96 1.92 -8.33
N LEU A 388 -1.61 2.78 -9.28
CA LEU A 388 -2.51 3.16 -10.37
C LEU A 388 -2.89 1.98 -11.27
N TYR A 389 -1.93 1.10 -11.56
CA TYR A 389 -2.17 -0.13 -12.32
C TYR A 389 -3.20 -1.04 -11.64
N GLU A 390 -3.03 -1.30 -10.34
CA GLU A 390 -3.98 -2.12 -9.57
C GLU A 390 -5.34 -1.44 -9.35
N LEU A 391 -5.38 -0.10 -9.34
CA LEU A 391 -6.63 0.65 -9.25
C LEU A 391 -7.41 0.67 -10.57
N ALA A 392 -6.75 0.49 -11.71
CA ALA A 392 -7.38 0.53 -13.03
C ALA A 392 -8.52 -0.49 -13.19
N GLN A 393 -8.48 -1.63 -12.48
CA GLN A 393 -9.55 -2.62 -12.52
C GLN A 393 -10.86 -2.18 -11.86
N TYR A 394 -10.82 -1.14 -11.01
CA TYR A 394 -11.99 -0.60 -10.31
C TYR A 394 -12.61 0.61 -11.02
N ALA A 395 -11.99 1.11 -12.09
CA ALA A 395 -12.56 2.16 -12.92
C ALA A 395 -13.73 1.60 -13.74
N SER A 396 -14.92 2.17 -13.57
CA SER A 396 -16.13 1.72 -14.27
C SER A 396 -16.13 2.14 -15.75
N GLU A 397 -15.51 3.29 -16.04
CA GLU A 397 -15.43 3.85 -17.38
C GLU A 397 -14.17 3.32 -18.11
N PRO A 398 -14.30 2.69 -19.29
CA PRO A 398 -13.16 2.12 -20.01
C PRO A 398 -12.06 3.12 -20.37
N SER A 399 -12.43 4.39 -20.64
CA SER A 399 -11.45 5.43 -20.95
C SER A 399 -10.53 5.77 -19.77
N GLU A 400 -11.10 5.85 -18.56
CA GLU A 400 -10.34 6.07 -17.32
C GLU A 400 -9.47 4.87 -16.97
N GLN A 401 -10.00 3.64 -17.15
CA GLN A 401 -9.25 2.41 -16.97
C GLN A 401 -8.01 2.34 -17.88
N GLU A 402 -8.17 2.66 -19.17
CA GLU A 402 -7.06 2.69 -20.12
C GLU A 402 -6.03 3.77 -19.75
N GLN A 403 -6.49 4.94 -19.30
CA GLN A 403 -5.61 6.02 -18.86
C GLN A 403 -4.78 5.63 -17.62
N LEU A 404 -5.38 4.97 -16.63
CA LEU A 404 -4.66 4.47 -15.44
C LEU A 404 -3.61 3.42 -15.82
N ARG A 405 -3.92 2.52 -16.77
CA ARG A 405 -2.95 1.55 -17.29
C ARG A 405 -1.81 2.21 -18.05
N LYS A 406 -2.11 3.21 -18.88
CA LYS A 406 -1.08 3.99 -19.60
C LYS A 406 -0.15 4.73 -18.64
N MET A 407 -0.68 5.32 -17.57
CA MET A 407 0.12 5.97 -16.53
C MET A 407 1.07 5.02 -15.78
N ALA A 408 0.87 3.71 -15.90
CA ALA A 408 1.74 2.68 -15.33
C ALA A 408 2.75 2.10 -16.32
N SER A 409 2.63 2.40 -17.63
CA SER A 409 3.59 1.98 -18.65
C SER A 409 4.72 2.99 -18.81
N SER A 410 5.93 2.51 -19.10
CA SER A 410 7.11 3.34 -19.39
C SER A 410 7.05 3.99 -20.79
N SER A 411 6.23 3.46 -21.70
CA SER A 411 6.20 3.85 -23.11
C SER A 411 5.02 4.78 -23.45
N GLY A 412 5.28 6.09 -23.46
CA GLY A 412 4.63 7.02 -24.39
C GLY A 412 3.52 7.92 -23.84
N GLU A 413 3.73 9.23 -24.07
CA GLU A 413 2.90 10.39 -23.75
C GLU A 413 2.86 10.79 -22.27
N ALA A 414 3.56 11.90 -22.00
CA ALA A 414 3.31 12.73 -20.84
C ALA A 414 1.78 12.90 -20.67
N PRO A 415 1.26 12.80 -19.44
CA PRO A 415 -0.17 12.92 -19.21
C PRO A 415 -0.68 14.26 -19.77
N PRO A 416 -1.99 14.37 -20.10
CA PRO A 416 -2.56 15.62 -20.56
C PRO A 416 -2.18 16.77 -19.60
N PRO A 417 -2.00 18.01 -20.11
CA PRO A 417 -1.44 19.16 -19.37
C PRO A 417 -2.22 19.58 -18.10
N SER A 418 -3.34 18.91 -17.81
CA SER A 418 -4.12 19.04 -16.58
C SER A 418 -3.63 18.15 -15.42
N CYS A 419 -2.68 17.24 -15.64
CA CYS A 419 -2.17 16.34 -14.62
C CYS A 419 -0.81 16.84 -14.08
N PRO A 420 -0.68 17.13 -12.77
CA PRO A 420 0.56 17.62 -12.18
C PRO A 420 1.55 16.46 -12.02
N ARG A 421 2.22 16.07 -13.10
CA ARG A 421 3.35 15.13 -13.07
C ARG A 421 4.70 15.74 -13.40
N ASP A 422 4.72 16.98 -13.90
CA ASP A 422 5.96 17.58 -14.40
C ASP A 422 6.17 19.00 -13.84
N ALA A 423 6.79 19.08 -12.65
CA ALA A 423 7.07 20.36 -11.98
C ALA A 423 7.93 21.31 -12.83
N ARG A 424 8.74 20.77 -13.77
CA ARG A 424 9.56 21.56 -14.69
C ARG A 424 8.74 22.26 -15.78
N ASN A 425 7.62 21.69 -16.21
CA ASN A 425 6.75 22.27 -17.25
C ASN A 425 5.51 22.98 -16.70
N MET A 426 5.18 22.75 -15.42
CA MET A 426 3.99 23.28 -14.74
C MET A 426 3.79 24.79 -14.95
N ALA A 427 4.85 25.59 -14.88
CA ALA A 427 4.73 27.02 -15.09
C ALA A 427 4.39 27.42 -16.53
N ARG A 428 4.96 26.71 -17.49
CA ARG A 428 4.68 26.90 -18.92
C ARG A 428 3.25 26.44 -19.23
N ASP A 429 2.80 25.38 -18.59
CA ASP A 429 1.45 24.84 -18.76
C ASP A 429 0.40 25.73 -18.12
N VAL A 430 0.67 26.28 -16.93
CA VAL A 430 -0.16 27.32 -16.30
C VAL A 430 -0.22 28.56 -17.19
N GLN A 431 0.91 28.98 -17.77
CA GLN A 431 0.96 30.12 -18.68
C GLN A 431 0.13 29.89 -19.94
N ASN A 432 0.24 28.70 -20.55
CA ASN A 432 -0.52 28.33 -21.74
C ASN A 432 -2.01 28.23 -21.45
N THR A 433 -2.38 27.62 -20.32
CA THR A 433 -3.76 27.58 -19.84
C THR A 433 -4.33 28.99 -19.64
N PHE A 434 -3.51 29.93 -19.16
CA PHE A 434 -3.94 31.32 -19.00
C PHE A 434 -4.17 32.02 -20.36
N TYR A 435 -3.36 31.72 -21.38
CA TYR A 435 -3.62 32.17 -22.75
C TYR A 435 -4.93 31.60 -23.29
N ASP A 436 -5.20 30.32 -23.05
CA ASP A 436 -6.41 29.65 -23.51
C ASP A 436 -7.67 30.20 -22.83
N ILE A 437 -7.63 30.45 -21.52
CA ILE A 437 -8.72 31.10 -20.78
C ILE A 437 -9.02 32.51 -21.33
N VAL A 438 -7.98 33.28 -21.68
CA VAL A 438 -8.14 34.62 -22.27
C VAL A 438 -8.64 34.55 -23.72
N ALA A 439 -8.22 33.54 -24.48
CA ALA A 439 -8.71 33.29 -25.83
C ALA A 439 -10.21 32.97 -25.81
N ASP A 440 -10.63 32.06 -24.94
CA ASP A 440 -12.02 31.63 -24.80
C ASP A 440 -12.91 32.73 -24.18
N GLY A 441 -12.48 33.33 -23.08
CA GLY A 441 -13.22 34.39 -22.40
C GLY A 441 -13.28 35.72 -23.17
N GLY A 442 -12.30 35.93 -24.06
CA GLY A 442 -12.19 37.13 -24.90
C GLY A 442 -12.71 36.95 -26.33
N ALA A 443 -13.03 35.73 -26.76
CA ALA A 443 -13.26 35.36 -28.17
C ALA A 443 -12.13 35.85 -29.09
N LEU A 444 -10.88 35.69 -28.64
CA LEU A 444 -9.67 36.11 -29.33
C LEU A 444 -8.92 34.88 -29.87
N GLU A 445 -8.23 35.03 -31.01
CA GLU A 445 -7.30 33.98 -31.43
C GLU A 445 -6.12 33.86 -30.44
N HIS A 446 -5.55 32.67 -30.31
CA HIS A 446 -4.49 32.39 -29.32
C HIS A 446 -3.31 33.37 -29.42
N ALA A 447 -2.90 33.77 -30.63
CA ALA A 447 -1.86 34.79 -30.83
C ALA A 447 -2.25 36.18 -30.26
N GLN A 448 -3.52 36.54 -30.34
CA GLN A 448 -4.04 37.80 -29.80
C GLN A 448 -4.17 37.75 -28.27
N ALA A 449 -4.48 36.58 -27.69
CA ALA A 449 -4.50 36.35 -26.25
C ALA A 449 -3.10 36.48 -25.63
N VAL A 450 -2.07 35.96 -26.31
CA VAL A 450 -0.65 36.13 -25.91
C VAL A 450 -0.26 37.61 -25.88
N ASP A 451 -0.60 38.37 -26.92
CA ASP A 451 -0.31 39.81 -26.99
C ASP A 451 -1.09 40.63 -25.96
N TYR A 452 -2.31 40.21 -25.62
CA TYR A 452 -3.12 40.82 -24.56
C TYR A 452 -2.47 40.63 -23.19
N ILE A 453 -2.02 39.42 -22.87
CA ILE A 453 -1.35 39.13 -21.59
C ILE A 453 0.00 39.86 -21.49
N LYS A 454 0.77 39.97 -22.60
CA LYS A 454 1.98 40.82 -22.63
C LYS A 454 1.66 42.29 -22.31
N LYS A 455 0.55 42.84 -22.80
CA LYS A 455 0.11 44.21 -22.45
C LYS A 455 -0.30 44.34 -20.98
N LEU A 456 -0.85 43.28 -20.38
CA LEU A 456 -1.13 43.25 -18.93
C LEU A 456 0.16 43.25 -18.10
N MET A 457 1.21 42.55 -18.57
CA MET A 457 2.54 42.61 -17.95
C MET A 457 3.14 44.00 -17.99
N THR A 458 3.12 44.66 -19.16
CA THR A 458 3.65 46.04 -19.29
C THR A 458 2.89 47.06 -18.45
N LYS A 459 1.61 46.83 -18.19
CA LYS A 459 0.77 47.67 -17.31
C LYS A 459 0.88 47.32 -15.83
N GLY A 460 1.72 46.36 -15.46
CA GLY A 460 1.90 45.90 -14.07
C GLY A 460 0.68 45.23 -13.46
N ARG A 461 -0.25 44.74 -14.29
CA ARG A 461 -1.48 44.06 -13.84
C ARG A 461 -1.37 42.53 -13.85
N TYR A 462 -0.27 42.02 -14.38
CA TYR A 462 0.06 40.60 -14.41
C TYR A 462 1.58 40.47 -14.25
N SER A 463 2.04 39.57 -13.39
CA SER A 463 3.45 39.28 -13.19
C SER A 463 3.67 37.81 -13.53
N LEU A 464 4.68 37.55 -14.36
CA LEU A 464 5.06 36.20 -14.75
C LEU A 464 6.13 35.73 -13.76
N ASP A 465 5.93 34.56 -13.14
CA ASP A 465 6.98 33.91 -12.37
C ASP A 465 8.08 33.42 -13.34
N VAL A 466 9.34 33.70 -13.03
CA VAL A 466 10.48 33.38 -13.90
C VAL A 466 11.15 32.11 -13.40
N TRP A 467 11.29 31.13 -14.29
CA TRP A 467 11.91 29.83 -14.05
C TRP A 467 13.20 29.78 -14.87
N SER A 468 14.32 29.40 -14.24
CA SER A 468 15.62 29.19 -14.89
C SER A 468 15.86 27.72 -15.17
#